data_AF-A0A6V8LN21-F1
#
_entry.id   AF-A0A6V8LN21-F1
#
_cell.length_a   1.000
_cell.length_b   1.000
_cell.length_c   1.000
_cell.angle_alpha   90.00
_cell.angle_beta   90.00
_cell.angle_gamma   90.00
#
_symmetry.space_group_name_H-M   'P 1'
#
loop_
_entity.id
_entity.type
_entity.pdbx_description
1 polymer ?
#
loop_
_entity_poly.entity_id
_entity_poly.type
_entity_poly.pdbx_seq_one_letter_code
_entity_poly.pdbx_strand_id
1 'polypeptide(L)'
;MRSRAATADSRLSFWLRVREYAVPPSMVESATARRRVGDRAGACAAARVDVDLSLRSLARDHGRELAAMVRADLRQLAPDLLRWHLPRVAPDGLLRPG
;
A
#
# COMPACT_ATOMS: atom_id res chain seq x y z
N MET A 1 -10.82 33.19 -0.03
CA MET A 1 -10.07 32.59 1.10
C MET A 1 -11.00 31.59 1.80
N ARG A 2 -10.78 30.26 1.65
CA ARG A 2 -11.64 29.26 2.32
C ARG A 2 -11.24 29.15 3.79
N SER A 3 -12.23 29.03 4.69
CA SER A 3 -11.98 28.86 6.12
C SER A 3 -11.31 27.50 6.39
N ARG A 4 -10.53 27.41 7.47
CA ARG A 4 -9.82 26.19 7.88
C ARG A 4 -10.78 25.00 8.09
N ALA A 5 -12.00 25.26 8.56
CA ALA A 5 -13.05 24.25 8.69
C ALA A 5 -13.51 23.70 7.33
N ALA A 6 -13.77 24.56 6.34
CA ALA A 6 -14.16 24.13 4.99
C ALA A 6 -13.06 23.31 4.29
N THR A 7 -11.79 23.63 4.54
CA THR A 7 -10.65 22.83 4.05
C THR A 7 -10.55 21.47 4.76
N ALA A 8 -10.83 21.41 6.06
CA ALA A 8 -10.85 20.16 6.83
C ALA A 8 -11.98 19.22 6.38
N ASP A 9 -13.19 19.74 6.17
CA ASP A 9 -14.33 18.98 5.65
C ASP A 9 -14.04 18.46 4.24
N SER A 10 -13.45 19.29 3.38
CA SER A 10 -13.03 18.87 2.04
C SER A 10 -12.02 17.71 2.07
N ARG A 11 -11.05 17.76 3.00
CA ARG A 11 -10.08 16.66 3.20
C ARG A 11 -10.76 15.39 3.72
N LEU A 12 -11.68 15.52 4.67
CA LEU A 12 -12.41 14.38 5.23
C LEU A 12 -13.27 13.70 4.16
N SER A 13 -14.07 14.47 3.41
CA SER A 13 -14.89 13.95 2.31
C SER A 13 -14.04 13.29 1.22
N PHE A 14 -12.87 13.86 0.91
CA PHE A 14 -11.89 13.25 0.00
C PHE A 14 -11.44 11.88 0.51
N TRP A 15 -11.00 11.78 1.76
CA TRP A 15 -10.52 10.51 2.33
C TRP A 15 -11.63 9.46 2.48
N LEU A 16 -12.86 9.85 2.80
CA LEU A 16 -14.00 8.94 2.82
C LEU A 16 -14.26 8.33 1.43
N ARG A 17 -14.26 9.17 0.39
CA ARG A 17 -14.43 8.72 -1.00
C ARG A 17 -13.28 7.82 -1.47
N VAL A 18 -12.05 8.18 -1.15
CA VAL A 18 -10.87 7.32 -1.43
C VAL A 18 -11.03 5.97 -0.75
N ARG A 19 -11.46 5.92 0.51
CA ARG A 19 -11.65 4.66 1.25
C ARG A 19 -12.74 3.80 0.63
N GLU A 20 -13.89 4.40 0.32
CA GLU A 20 -15.03 3.71 -0.27
C GLU A 20 -14.69 3.02 -1.60
N TYR A 21 -13.99 3.73 -2.51
CA TYR A 21 -13.76 3.21 -3.86
C TYR A 21 -12.36 2.63 -4.09
N ALA A 22 -11.32 3.18 -3.45
CA ALA A 22 -9.96 2.72 -3.65
C ALA A 22 -9.59 1.55 -2.73
N VAL A 23 -10.22 1.39 -1.56
CA VAL A 23 -9.90 0.33 -0.58
C VAL A 23 -11.18 -0.28 0.00
N PRO A 24 -11.95 -1.04 -0.81
CA PRO A 24 -13.18 -1.66 -0.34
C PRO A 24 -12.91 -2.69 0.78
N PRO A 25 -13.85 -2.93 1.72
CA PRO A 25 -13.67 -3.89 2.81
C PRO A 25 -13.24 -5.30 2.37
N SER A 26 -13.79 -5.78 1.26
CA SER A 26 -13.45 -7.09 0.67
C SER A 26 -11.98 -7.21 0.26
N MET A 27 -11.34 -6.09 -0.13
CA MET A 27 -9.90 -6.04 -0.40
C MET A 27 -9.08 -6.20 0.89
N VAL A 28 -9.48 -5.50 1.95
CA VAL A 28 -8.81 -5.59 3.27
C VAL A 28 -8.92 -7.01 3.82
N GLU A 29 -10.10 -7.63 3.73
CA GLU A 29 -10.33 -9.01 4.15
C GLU A 29 -9.45 -9.99 3.37
N SER A 30 -9.47 -9.90 2.04
CA SER A 30 -8.68 -10.77 1.16
C SER A 30 -7.17 -10.62 1.40
N ALA A 31 -6.68 -9.38 1.52
CA ALA A 31 -5.28 -9.11 1.81
C ALA A 31 -4.89 -9.62 3.21
N THR A 32 -5.72 -9.39 4.22
CA THR A 32 -5.49 -9.84 5.60
C THR A 32 -5.44 -11.35 5.71
N ALA A 33 -6.36 -12.07 5.05
CA ALA A 33 -6.37 -13.52 5.04
C ALA A 33 -5.06 -14.09 4.48
N ARG A 34 -4.56 -13.51 3.38
CA ARG A 34 -3.30 -13.90 2.76
C ARG A 34 -2.08 -13.54 3.61
N ARG A 35 -2.08 -12.36 4.25
CA ARG A 35 -1.03 -11.96 5.21
C ARG A 35 -0.93 -12.96 6.36
N ARG A 36 -2.06 -13.42 6.92
CA ARG A 36 -2.10 -14.36 8.05
C ARG A 36 -1.47 -15.72 7.72
N VAL A 37 -1.54 -16.16 6.45
CA VAL A 37 -0.91 -17.41 5.99
C VAL A 37 0.49 -17.20 5.40
N GLY A 38 1.01 -15.97 5.43
CA GLY A 38 2.34 -15.62 4.89
C GLY A 38 2.39 -15.47 3.36
N ASP A 39 1.26 -15.50 2.65
CA ASP A 39 1.18 -15.27 1.20
C ASP A 39 1.27 -13.76 0.89
N ARG A 40 2.50 -13.24 0.90
CA ARG A 40 2.76 -11.83 0.59
C ARG A 40 2.38 -11.47 -0.86
N ALA A 41 2.73 -12.33 -1.82
CA ALA A 41 2.50 -12.05 -3.24
C ALA A 41 0.99 -11.94 -3.50
N GLY A 42 0.21 -12.85 -2.94
CA GLY A 42 -1.22 -12.79 -3.01
C GLY A 42 -1.84 -11.63 -2.24
N ALA A 43 -1.31 -11.25 -1.08
CA ALA A 43 -1.77 -10.06 -0.37
C ALA A 43 -1.57 -8.79 -1.21
N CYS A 44 -0.42 -8.68 -1.89
CA CYS A 44 -0.11 -7.59 -2.81
C CYS A 44 -1.06 -7.59 -4.02
N ALA A 45 -1.32 -8.76 -4.62
CA ALA A 45 -2.26 -8.91 -5.73
C ALA A 45 -3.70 -8.54 -5.33
N ALA A 46 -4.17 -8.98 -4.16
CA ALA A 46 -5.49 -8.62 -3.63
C ALA A 46 -5.62 -7.10 -3.44
N ALA A 47 -4.56 -6.44 -2.98
CA ALA A 47 -4.51 -4.99 -2.81
C ALA A 47 -4.19 -4.21 -4.10
N ARG A 48 -3.98 -4.89 -5.24
CA ARG A 48 -3.46 -4.31 -6.51
C ARG A 48 -2.26 -3.38 -6.27
N VAL A 49 -1.27 -3.92 -5.58
CA VAL A 49 0.04 -3.33 -5.31
C VAL A 49 1.08 -4.22 -5.96
N ASP A 50 1.85 -3.66 -6.89
CA ASP A 50 2.98 -4.36 -7.48
C ASP A 50 4.27 -3.98 -6.74
N VAL A 51 4.98 -5.00 -6.25
CA VAL A 51 6.26 -4.80 -5.56
C VAL A 51 7.38 -5.06 -6.56
N ASP A 52 7.88 -3.99 -7.16
CA ASP A 52 9.04 -4.02 -8.06
C ASP A 52 10.36 -4.04 -7.25
N LEU A 53 10.58 -5.13 -6.52
CA LEU A 53 11.82 -5.35 -5.77
C LEU A 53 12.43 -6.71 -6.11
N SER A 54 13.58 -6.69 -6.78
CA SER A 54 14.38 -7.89 -7.03
C SER A 54 15.29 -8.19 -5.83
N LEU A 55 14.87 -9.14 -4.97
CA LEU A 55 15.71 -9.66 -3.89
C LEU A 55 17.00 -10.30 -4.41
N ARG A 56 17.01 -10.76 -5.67
CA ARG A 56 18.19 -11.33 -6.32
C ARG A 56 19.22 -10.25 -6.64
N SER A 57 18.78 -9.13 -7.19
CA SER A 57 19.66 -7.98 -7.46
C SER A 57 20.18 -7.41 -6.15
N LEU A 58 19.29 -7.25 -5.15
CA LEU A 58 19.67 -6.77 -3.83
C LEU A 58 20.74 -7.66 -3.16
N ALA A 59 20.61 -8.99 -3.28
CA ALA A 59 21.61 -9.91 -2.76
C ALA A 59 22.96 -9.85 -3.50
N ARG A 60 22.96 -9.51 -4.79
CA ARG A 60 24.19 -9.34 -5.59
C ARG A 60 24.90 -8.04 -5.24
N ASP A 61 24.17 -6.95 -5.12
CA ASP A 61 24.73 -5.61 -4.99
C ASP A 61 25.05 -5.24 -3.54
N HIS A 62 24.27 -5.79 -2.58
CA HIS A 62 24.35 -5.44 -1.16
C HIS A 62 24.52 -6.65 -0.23
N GLY A 63 24.64 -7.85 -0.78
CA GLY A 63 24.89 -9.07 -0.01
C GLY A 63 23.62 -9.77 0.50
N ARG A 64 23.79 -11.04 0.87
CA ARG A 64 22.69 -11.95 1.26
C ARG A 64 22.02 -11.58 2.58
N GLU A 65 22.77 -10.97 3.50
CA GLU A 65 22.26 -10.56 4.81
C GLU A 65 21.22 -9.44 4.67
N LEU A 66 21.55 -8.37 3.94
CA LEU A 66 20.59 -7.30 3.67
C LEU A 66 19.36 -7.82 2.92
N ALA A 67 19.54 -8.69 1.94
CA ALA A 67 18.42 -9.31 1.22
C ALA A 67 17.52 -10.17 2.12
N ALA A 68 18.09 -10.80 3.15
CA ALA A 68 17.32 -11.56 4.14
C ALA A 68 16.52 -10.63 5.08
N MET A 69 17.12 -9.52 5.53
CA MET A 69 16.43 -8.49 6.33
C MET A 69 15.26 -7.89 5.55
N VAL A 70 15.50 -7.44 4.32
CA VAL A 70 14.45 -6.86 3.47
C VAL A 70 13.34 -7.87 3.19
N ARG A 71 13.68 -9.14 2.98
CA ARG A 71 12.68 -10.21 2.86
C ARG A 71 11.87 -10.38 4.15
N ALA A 72 12.49 -10.23 5.31
CA ALA A 72 11.80 -10.30 6.60
C ALA A 72 10.82 -9.14 6.79
N ASP A 73 11.25 -7.93 6.47
CA ASP A 73 10.40 -6.73 6.56
C ASP A 73 9.22 -6.82 5.59
N LEU A 74 9.47 -7.30 4.37
CA LEU A 74 8.42 -7.53 3.38
C LEU A 74 7.37 -8.55 3.83
N ARG A 75 7.69 -9.50 4.72
CA ARG A 75 6.67 -10.41 5.28
C ARG A 75 5.67 -9.68 6.19
N GLN A 76 6.07 -8.55 6.77
CA GLN A 76 5.20 -7.73 7.61
C GLN A 76 4.46 -6.64 6.82
N LEU A 77 4.69 -6.56 5.49
CA LEU A 77 4.04 -5.56 4.64
C LEU A 77 2.51 -5.75 4.63
N ALA A 78 1.79 -4.66 4.90
CA ALA A 78 0.34 -4.56 4.79
C ALA A 78 -0.04 -3.72 3.57
N PRO A 79 -0.18 -4.32 2.36
CA PRO A 79 -0.40 -3.56 1.13
C PRO A 79 -1.78 -2.88 1.09
N ASP A 80 -2.76 -3.45 1.79
CA ASP A 80 -4.08 -2.86 2.02
C ASP A 80 -4.02 -1.57 2.86
N LEU A 81 -3.21 -1.55 3.93
CA LEU A 81 -2.98 -0.33 4.74
C LEU A 81 -2.18 0.72 3.98
N LEU A 82 -1.15 0.31 3.24
CA LEU A 82 -0.37 1.22 2.38
C LEU A 82 -1.31 1.98 1.42
N ARG A 83 -2.19 1.25 0.76
CA ARG A 83 -3.17 1.83 -0.17
C ARG A 83 -4.20 2.72 0.52
N TRP A 84 -4.53 2.43 1.77
CA TRP A 84 -5.40 3.25 2.60
C TRP A 84 -4.76 4.61 2.95
N HIS A 85 -3.45 4.65 3.16
CA HIS A 85 -2.74 5.88 3.55
C HIS A 85 -2.08 6.63 2.38
N LEU A 86 -2.05 6.05 1.17
CA LEU A 86 -1.38 6.62 0.00
C LEU A 86 -2.32 6.68 -1.22
N PRO A 87 -3.21 7.70 -1.30
CA PRO A 87 -4.19 7.84 -2.38
C PRO A 87 -3.50 8.08 -3.73
N ARG A 88 -3.85 7.26 -4.73
CA ARG A 88 -3.37 7.38 -6.11
C ARG A 88 -3.89 8.61 -6.85
N VAL A 89 -4.97 9.19 -6.36
CA VAL A 89 -5.66 10.33 -6.98
C VAL A 89 -5.79 11.44 -5.95
N ALA A 90 -4.67 11.82 -5.32
CA ALA A 90 -4.57 13.06 -4.56
C ALA A 90 -4.00 14.15 -5.46
N PRO A 91 -4.27 15.45 -5.18
CA PRO A 91 -3.63 16.55 -5.91
C PRO A 91 -2.09 16.47 -5.90
N ASP A 92 -1.50 15.71 -4.97
CA ASP A 92 -0.05 15.59 -4.74
C ASP A 92 0.47 14.14 -4.88
N GLY A 93 -0.28 13.24 -5.52
CA GLY A 93 0.04 11.80 -5.55
C GLY A 93 1.23 11.42 -6.43
N LEU A 94 2.31 10.91 -5.82
CA LEU A 94 3.50 10.34 -6.52
C LEU A 94 3.27 8.92 -7.09
N LEU A 95 2.09 8.34 -6.87
CA LEU A 95 1.76 7.02 -7.39
C LEU A 95 1.30 7.15 -8.85
N ARG A 96 2.08 6.58 -9.77
CA ARG A 96 1.68 6.50 -11.18
C ARG A 96 0.41 5.64 -11.29
N PRO A 97 -0.64 6.12 -11.97
CA PRO A 97 -1.70 5.24 -12.44
C PRO A 97 -1.09 4.31 -13.50
N GLY A 98 -1.25 3.00 -13.29
CA GLY A 98 -0.99 1.94 -14.25
C GLY A 98 -2.28 1.23 -14.57
#